data_AF-A0A484MUS0-F1
#
_entry.id   AF-A0A484MUS0-F1
#
_cell.length_a   1.000
_cell.length_b   1.000
_cell.length_c   1.000
_cell.angle_alpha   90.00
_cell.angle_beta   90.00
_cell.angle_gamma   90.00
#
_symmetry.space_group_name_H-M   'P 1'
#
loop_
_entity.id
_entity.type
_entity.pdbx_description
1 polymer ?
#
loop_
_entity_poly.entity_id
_entity_poly.type
_entity_poly.pdbx_seq_one_letter_code
_entity_poly.pdbx_strand_id
1 'polypeptide(L)'
;MEKRFAGPRVVTLQGLMDGTLDITMNAWSHSVGLLGEKLRLFTDEGVNNVTWSPLSKTLKPLTWYKTYFDAPEGKNPVALRMEKMEKGMVWVNGRSIGRYWVSFLSPVGQPTQSEYHVPRAFLRPKGNLLVVLEETGGNPETIRVETVNRDTICSIVPEYAPPHVKSWERNGDEFRPAAEELRAGARLRCTEDKIIKRIDFASFGDPEGACGSLYEGNCTATNAREIVERECLGKRRCTVPVDRNRFVEDDGVGKGQCGGHIYKTLAIQARCGRDLE
;
A
#
# COMPACT_ATOMS: atom_id res chain seq x y z
N MET A 1 -18.47 13.87 -12.32
CA MET A 1 -17.10 13.71 -12.85
C MET A 1 -17.06 13.36 -14.34
N GLU A 2 -18.15 12.88 -14.92
CA GLU A 2 -18.21 12.22 -16.23
C GLU A 2 -18.15 13.17 -17.44
N LYS A 3 -18.32 14.48 -17.20
CA LYS A 3 -18.20 15.54 -18.23
C LYS A 3 -16.80 16.13 -18.32
N ARG A 4 -15.80 15.51 -17.68
CA ARG A 4 -14.40 15.94 -17.76
C ARG A 4 -13.76 15.31 -19.00
N PHE A 5 -12.98 16.09 -19.73
CA PHE A 5 -12.27 15.64 -20.91
C PHE A 5 -10.88 15.10 -20.54
N ALA A 6 -10.36 14.17 -21.34
CA ALA A 6 -8.99 13.70 -21.28
C ALA A 6 -8.37 13.74 -22.69
N GLY A 7 -7.08 14.08 -22.77
CA GLY A 7 -6.34 14.22 -24.03
C GLY A 7 -6.27 15.66 -24.58
N PRO A 8 -5.48 15.88 -25.65
CA PRO A 8 -5.32 17.20 -26.26
C PRO A 8 -6.62 17.71 -26.89
N ARG A 9 -6.91 19.02 -26.74
CA ARG A 9 -8.11 19.66 -27.31
C ARG A 9 -7.81 20.84 -28.23
N VAL A 10 -6.65 21.46 -28.06
CA VAL A 10 -6.19 22.62 -28.84
C VAL A 10 -4.70 22.44 -29.04
N VAL A 11 -4.24 22.64 -30.27
CA VAL A 11 -2.82 22.56 -30.62
C VAL A 11 -2.45 23.77 -31.48
N THR A 12 -1.56 24.61 -30.97
CA THR A 12 -1.07 25.81 -31.65
C THR A 12 0.43 25.74 -31.83
N LEU A 13 0.93 26.18 -32.98
CA LEU A 13 2.35 26.32 -33.29
C LEU A 13 2.73 27.80 -33.23
N GLN A 14 3.79 28.13 -32.50
CA GLN A 14 4.33 29.50 -32.40
C GLN A 14 5.68 29.60 -33.11
N GLY A 15 6.07 30.81 -33.50
CA GLY A 15 7.41 31.07 -34.08
C GLY A 15 7.50 30.82 -35.59
N LEU A 16 6.36 30.78 -36.28
CA LEU A 16 6.32 30.84 -37.75
C LEU A 16 6.40 32.31 -38.20
N MET A 17 6.83 32.54 -39.44
CA MET A 17 6.88 33.91 -40.00
C MET A 17 5.51 34.62 -39.96
N ASP A 18 4.42 33.85 -39.96
CA ASP A 18 3.03 34.33 -39.89
C ASP A 18 2.46 34.37 -38.45
N GLY A 19 3.30 34.25 -37.41
CA GLY A 19 2.87 34.31 -36.02
C GLY A 19 2.45 32.96 -35.42
N THR A 20 1.29 32.92 -34.75
CA THR A 20 0.74 31.69 -34.12
C THR A 20 -0.25 31.01 -35.06
N LEU A 21 0.02 29.77 -35.42
CA LEU A 21 -0.84 28.94 -36.27
C LEU A 21 -1.62 27.94 -35.42
N ASP A 22 -2.96 27.98 -35.49
CA ASP A 22 -3.82 26.95 -34.91
C ASP A 22 -3.96 25.77 -35.88
N ILE A 23 -3.57 24.57 -35.43
CA ILE A 23 -3.65 23.32 -36.21
C ILE A 23 -4.70 22.35 -35.65
N THR A 24 -5.57 22.82 -34.75
CA THR A 24 -6.59 21.98 -34.11
C THR A 24 -7.52 21.31 -35.12
N MET A 25 -7.88 22.01 -36.20
CA MET A 25 -8.79 21.52 -37.25
C MET A 25 -8.09 20.80 -38.41
N ASN A 26 -6.79 20.52 -38.31
CA ASN A 26 -6.08 19.74 -39.32
C ASN A 26 -6.52 18.26 -39.32
N ALA A 27 -6.08 17.51 -40.33
CA ALA A 27 -6.29 16.07 -40.37
C ALA A 27 -5.40 15.37 -39.31
N TRP A 28 -6.04 14.75 -38.30
CA TRP A 28 -5.37 14.00 -37.24
C TRP A 28 -5.67 12.50 -37.36
N SER A 29 -4.66 11.66 -37.12
CA SER A 29 -4.84 10.21 -37.01
C SER A 29 -4.78 9.76 -35.54
N HIS A 30 -5.47 8.66 -35.23
CA HIS A 30 -5.55 8.13 -33.87
C HIS A 30 -5.13 6.66 -33.87
N SER A 31 -4.29 6.28 -32.90
CA SER A 31 -4.01 4.87 -32.59
C SER A 31 -4.29 4.63 -31.11
N VAL A 32 -5.29 3.79 -30.83
CA VAL A 32 -5.63 3.39 -29.46
C VAL A 32 -4.65 2.31 -28.99
N GLY A 33 -4.09 2.53 -27.80
CA GLY A 33 -3.16 1.62 -27.13
C GLY A 33 -1.79 1.52 -27.79
N LEU A 34 -0.91 0.75 -27.16
CA LEU A 34 0.45 0.50 -27.63
C LEU A 34 0.51 -0.79 -28.45
N LEU A 35 1.44 -0.86 -29.40
CA LEU A 35 1.67 -2.07 -30.20
C LEU A 35 1.97 -3.29 -29.32
N GLY A 36 2.78 -3.12 -28.28
CA GLY A 36 3.11 -4.21 -27.35
C GLY A 36 1.89 -4.73 -26.56
N GLU A 37 0.88 -3.90 -26.33
CA GLU A 37 -0.38 -4.35 -25.73
C GLU A 37 -1.19 -5.19 -26.72
N LYS A 38 -1.26 -4.75 -27.99
CA LYS A 38 -1.94 -5.50 -29.07
C LYS A 38 -1.30 -6.87 -29.31
N LEU A 39 0.03 -6.93 -29.25
CA LEU A 39 0.82 -8.17 -29.36
C LEU A 39 0.84 -9.00 -28.07
N ARG A 40 0.24 -8.50 -26.98
CA ARG A 40 0.18 -9.14 -25.65
C ARG A 40 1.57 -9.57 -25.13
N LEU A 41 2.57 -8.69 -25.25
CA LEU A 41 3.96 -8.97 -24.86
C LEU A 41 4.14 -9.39 -23.39
N PHE A 42 3.12 -9.18 -22.55
CA PHE A 42 3.07 -9.61 -21.16
C PHE A 42 2.71 -11.11 -20.96
N THR A 43 2.41 -11.85 -22.03
CA THR A 43 2.03 -13.28 -22.01
C THR A 43 3.16 -14.20 -22.50
N ASP A 44 3.13 -15.47 -22.11
CA ASP A 44 4.11 -16.49 -22.52
C ASP A 44 4.12 -16.69 -24.06
N GLU A 45 2.98 -16.52 -24.74
CA GLU A 45 2.89 -16.57 -26.20
C GLU A 45 3.35 -15.26 -26.83
N GLY A 46 2.90 -14.12 -26.30
CA GLY A 46 3.14 -12.81 -26.89
C GLY A 46 4.61 -12.38 -26.88
N VAL A 47 5.40 -12.83 -25.91
CA VAL A 47 6.85 -12.55 -25.88
C VAL A 47 7.60 -13.09 -27.10
N ASN A 48 7.03 -14.05 -27.86
CA ASN A 48 7.66 -14.61 -29.05
C ASN A 48 7.30 -13.85 -30.34
N ASN A 49 6.38 -12.88 -30.28
CA ASN A 49 5.92 -12.11 -31.44
C ASN A 49 6.89 -10.98 -31.84
N VAL A 50 7.98 -10.77 -31.09
CA VAL A 50 8.95 -9.70 -31.32
C VAL A 50 10.37 -10.18 -31.04
N THR A 51 11.34 -9.54 -31.69
CA THR A 51 12.76 -9.74 -31.42
C THR A 51 13.18 -8.89 -30.23
N TRP A 52 13.62 -9.55 -29.15
CA TRP A 52 14.16 -8.87 -27.96
C TRP A 52 15.66 -8.64 -28.11
N SER A 53 16.13 -7.48 -27.67
CA SER A 53 17.56 -7.19 -27.54
C SER A 53 18.00 -7.20 -26.07
N PRO A 54 19.29 -7.40 -25.79
CA PRO A 54 19.85 -7.10 -24.48
C PRO A 54 19.58 -5.64 -24.06
N LEU A 55 19.71 -5.36 -22.78
CA LEU A 55 19.52 -4.01 -22.24
C LEU A 55 20.52 -3.03 -22.88
N SER A 56 19.98 -1.92 -23.38
CA SER A 56 20.77 -0.82 -23.96
C SER A 56 21.39 0.03 -22.85
N LYS A 57 22.62 0.52 -23.07
CA LYS A 57 23.24 1.54 -22.20
C LYS A 57 22.46 2.85 -22.17
N THR A 58 21.77 3.17 -23.27
CA THR A 58 20.90 4.34 -23.38
C THR A 58 19.46 3.87 -23.20
N LEU A 59 18.83 4.27 -22.10
CA LEU A 59 17.43 4.00 -21.81
C LEU A 59 16.55 4.92 -22.65
N LYS A 60 15.44 4.38 -23.17
CA LYS A 60 14.52 5.11 -24.04
C LYS A 60 13.09 5.09 -23.47
N PRO A 61 12.30 6.15 -23.69
CA PRO A 61 10.87 6.12 -23.41
C PRO A 61 10.16 5.00 -24.18
N LEU A 62 8.98 4.59 -23.71
CA LEU A 62 8.12 3.56 -24.32
C LEU A 62 8.85 2.24 -24.61
N THR A 63 9.60 1.73 -23.62
CA THR A 63 10.36 0.48 -23.73
C THR A 63 9.66 -0.66 -22.99
N TRP A 64 9.64 -1.83 -23.60
CA TRP A 64 9.21 -3.07 -22.94
C TRP A 64 10.44 -3.82 -22.45
N TYR A 65 10.42 -4.23 -21.19
CA TYR A 65 11.42 -5.09 -20.58
C TYR A 65 10.80 -6.42 -20.20
N LYS A 66 11.59 -7.49 -20.28
CA LYS A 66 11.21 -8.79 -19.72
C LYS A 66 12.38 -9.44 -19.00
N THR A 67 12.07 -10.26 -18.02
CA THR A 67 13.03 -11.14 -17.36
C THR A 67 12.30 -12.36 -16.77
N TYR A 68 13.06 -13.32 -16.26
CA TYR A 68 12.54 -14.48 -15.55
C TYR A 68 13.12 -14.54 -14.15
N PHE A 69 12.32 -14.96 -13.17
CA PHE A 69 12.75 -15.12 -11.79
C PHE A 69 12.09 -16.32 -11.11
N ASP A 70 12.77 -16.88 -10.12
CA ASP A 70 12.23 -17.93 -9.27
C ASP A 70 11.45 -17.32 -8.10
N ALA A 71 10.38 -17.99 -7.65
CA ALA A 71 9.60 -17.46 -6.54
C ALA A 71 10.45 -17.45 -5.26
N PRO A 72 10.48 -16.34 -4.49
CA PRO A 72 11.18 -16.30 -3.22
C PRO A 72 10.68 -17.40 -2.27
N GLU A 73 11.54 -17.90 -1.39
CA GLU A 73 11.15 -18.94 -0.44
C GLU A 73 10.07 -18.46 0.57
N GLY A 74 9.46 -19.41 1.27
CA GLY A 74 8.46 -19.15 2.31
C GLY A 74 7.10 -18.67 1.80
N LYS A 75 6.28 -18.16 2.72
CA LYS A 75 4.89 -17.73 2.44
C LYS A 75 4.67 -16.22 2.64
N ASN A 76 5.72 -15.47 2.99
CA ASN A 76 5.66 -14.01 3.13
C ASN A 76 5.17 -13.35 1.84
N PRO A 77 4.38 -12.26 1.90
CA PRO A 77 3.98 -11.51 0.71
C PRO A 77 5.19 -11.10 -0.14
N VAL A 78 5.01 -11.02 -1.46
CA VAL A 78 6.06 -10.60 -2.39
C VAL A 78 5.72 -9.21 -2.91
N ALA A 79 6.75 -8.41 -3.17
CA ALA A 79 6.64 -7.12 -3.84
C ALA A 79 7.81 -6.92 -4.81
N LEU A 80 7.61 -6.03 -5.78
CA LEU A 80 8.68 -5.50 -6.62
C LEU A 80 9.08 -4.12 -6.09
N ARG A 81 10.34 -3.96 -5.72
CA ARG A 81 10.94 -2.63 -5.47
C ARG A 81 11.41 -2.07 -6.80
N MET A 82 10.92 -0.89 -7.17
CA MET A 82 11.10 -0.28 -8.49
C MET A 82 11.67 1.15 -8.42
N GLU A 83 12.49 1.46 -7.40
CA GLU A 83 12.91 2.83 -7.04
C GLU A 83 13.57 3.66 -8.14
N LYS A 84 14.27 3.04 -9.11
CA LYS A 84 14.85 3.77 -10.26
C LYS A 84 14.09 3.56 -11.56
N MET A 85 12.85 3.06 -11.46
CA MET A 85 11.89 3.11 -12.55
C MET A 85 11.15 4.45 -12.52
N GLU A 86 10.41 4.78 -13.58
CA GLU A 86 9.70 6.05 -13.67
C GLU A 86 8.19 5.84 -13.63
N LYS A 87 7.59 5.49 -14.77
CA LYS A 87 6.15 5.34 -14.93
C LYS A 87 5.84 4.21 -15.89
N GLY A 88 4.82 3.43 -15.59
CA GLY A 88 4.40 2.40 -16.52
C GLY A 88 3.47 1.35 -15.93
N MET A 89 3.59 0.13 -16.44
CA MET A 89 2.77 -1.01 -16.05
C MET A 89 3.60 -2.28 -15.90
N VAL A 90 3.16 -3.16 -15.00
CA VAL A 90 3.85 -4.42 -14.72
C VAL A 90 2.91 -5.61 -14.78
N TRP A 91 3.45 -6.72 -15.28
CA TRP A 91 2.78 -8.01 -15.33
C TRP A 91 3.70 -9.12 -14.81
N VAL A 92 3.08 -10.09 -14.15
CA VAL A 92 3.73 -11.35 -13.75
C VAL A 92 2.91 -12.51 -14.31
N ASN A 93 3.54 -13.37 -15.12
CA ASN A 93 2.91 -14.51 -15.77
C ASN A 93 1.58 -14.17 -16.48
N GLY A 94 1.58 -13.11 -17.33
CA GLY A 94 0.37 -12.66 -18.04
C GLY A 94 -0.61 -11.83 -17.22
N ARG A 95 -0.45 -11.74 -15.89
CA ARG A 95 -1.39 -11.04 -15.00
C ARG A 95 -0.85 -9.68 -14.62
N SER A 96 -1.65 -8.64 -14.89
CA SER A 96 -1.30 -7.28 -14.49
C SER A 96 -1.28 -7.15 -12.97
N ILE A 97 -0.21 -6.58 -12.42
CA ILE A 97 -0.13 -6.21 -10.99
C ILE A 97 -0.41 -4.71 -10.77
N GLY A 98 -0.63 -3.96 -11.85
CA GLY A 98 -1.06 -2.57 -11.82
C GLY A 98 -0.14 -1.60 -12.55
N ARG A 99 -0.44 -0.31 -12.39
CA ARG A 99 0.41 0.80 -12.81
C ARG A 99 1.45 1.06 -11.73
N TYR A 100 2.65 1.46 -12.15
CA TYR A 100 3.63 2.07 -11.27
C TYR A 100 3.89 3.50 -11.69
N TRP A 101 4.17 4.37 -10.72
CA TRP A 101 4.51 5.76 -10.97
C TRP A 101 5.43 6.28 -9.86
N VAL A 102 6.67 5.81 -9.91
CA VAL A 102 7.70 6.06 -8.90
C VAL A 102 8.18 7.51 -8.97
N SER A 103 8.20 8.12 -10.15
CA SER A 103 8.54 9.53 -10.32
C SER A 103 7.44 10.50 -9.91
N PHE A 104 6.27 10.01 -9.51
CA PHE A 104 5.29 10.83 -8.82
C PHE A 104 5.68 10.97 -7.35
N LEU A 105 6.30 12.10 -7.03
CA LEU A 105 6.88 12.37 -5.73
C LEU A 105 5.86 13.00 -4.76
N SER A 106 5.99 12.64 -3.50
CA SER A 106 5.36 13.33 -2.36
C SER A 106 5.95 14.73 -2.16
N PRO A 107 5.33 15.61 -1.34
CA PRO A 107 5.87 16.93 -1.01
C PRO A 107 7.28 16.91 -0.40
N VAL A 108 7.70 15.78 0.19
CA VAL A 108 9.05 15.59 0.76
C VAL A 108 10.04 14.97 -0.25
N GLY A 109 9.67 14.90 -1.53
CA GLY A 109 10.55 14.44 -2.62
C GLY A 109 10.73 12.93 -2.71
N GLN A 110 9.96 12.14 -1.96
CA GLN A 110 10.01 10.67 -2.01
C GLN A 110 8.96 10.11 -2.96
N PRO A 111 9.23 9.01 -3.68
CA PRO A 111 8.21 8.30 -4.45
C PRO A 111 6.96 8.03 -3.62
N THR A 112 5.78 8.35 -4.15
CA THR A 112 4.51 8.05 -3.48
C THR A 112 4.28 6.55 -3.30
N GLN A 113 4.84 5.74 -4.20
CA GLN A 113 4.91 4.28 -4.08
C GLN A 113 6.14 3.74 -4.80
N SER A 114 7.04 3.06 -4.09
CA SER A 114 8.23 2.40 -4.62
C SER A 114 8.12 0.87 -4.67
N GLU A 115 7.19 0.30 -3.91
CA GLU A 115 6.97 -1.14 -3.76
C GLU A 115 5.59 -1.56 -4.31
N TYR A 116 5.57 -2.56 -5.17
CA TYR A 116 4.38 -3.02 -5.88
C TYR A 116 4.07 -4.47 -5.55
N HIS A 117 2.93 -4.73 -4.92
CA HIS A 117 2.57 -6.06 -4.43
C HIS A 117 2.41 -7.07 -5.59
N VAL A 118 3.05 -8.23 -5.43
CA VAL A 118 2.85 -9.40 -6.31
C VAL A 118 2.10 -10.48 -5.53
N PRO A 119 0.84 -10.77 -5.88
CA PRO A 119 0.10 -11.86 -5.25
C PRO A 119 0.84 -13.19 -5.43
N ARG A 120 1.08 -13.91 -4.33
CA ARG A 120 1.72 -15.25 -4.36
C ARG A 120 1.02 -16.22 -5.31
N ALA A 121 -0.29 -16.10 -5.46
CA ALA A 121 -1.10 -16.90 -6.38
C ALA A 121 -0.77 -16.68 -7.87
N PHE A 122 -0.04 -15.61 -8.22
CA PHE A 122 0.40 -15.37 -9.60
C PHE A 122 1.72 -16.08 -9.90
N LEU A 123 2.42 -16.59 -8.88
CA LEU A 123 3.76 -17.16 -9.01
C LEU A 123 3.72 -18.68 -9.21
N ARG A 124 4.57 -19.16 -10.12
CA ARG A 124 5.05 -20.53 -10.27
C ARG A 124 6.31 -20.71 -9.39
N PRO A 125 6.70 -21.94 -9.01
CA PRO A 125 7.93 -22.16 -8.23
C PRO A 125 9.18 -21.58 -8.89
N LYS A 126 9.30 -21.74 -10.21
CA LYS A 126 10.44 -21.27 -11.01
C LYS A 126 10.01 -20.66 -12.33
N GLY A 127 10.88 -19.86 -12.94
CA GLY A 127 10.69 -19.35 -14.31
C GLY A 127 9.47 -18.45 -14.46
N ASN A 128 9.21 -17.57 -13.50
CA ASN A 128 8.13 -16.58 -13.58
C ASN A 128 8.51 -15.49 -14.58
N LEU A 129 7.65 -15.25 -15.57
CA LEU A 129 7.81 -14.17 -16.52
C LEU A 129 7.43 -12.84 -15.86
N LEU A 130 8.38 -11.92 -15.74
CA LEU A 130 8.16 -10.52 -15.38
C LEU A 130 8.23 -9.67 -16.65
N VAL A 131 7.19 -8.90 -16.94
CA VAL A 131 7.17 -7.93 -18.05
C VAL A 131 6.84 -6.55 -17.51
N VAL A 132 7.61 -5.56 -17.96
CA VAL A 132 7.48 -4.15 -17.55
C VAL A 132 7.37 -3.30 -18.81
N LEU A 133 6.32 -2.50 -18.90
CA LEU A 133 6.24 -1.38 -19.84
C LEU A 133 6.72 -0.14 -19.10
N GLU A 134 7.79 0.49 -19.59
CA GLU A 134 8.37 1.73 -19.05
C GLU A 134 8.13 2.88 -20.02
N GLU A 135 7.38 3.89 -19.57
CA GLU A 135 6.89 4.99 -20.39
C GLU A 135 7.93 6.09 -20.58
N THR A 136 8.79 6.34 -19.59
CA THR A 136 9.65 7.53 -19.52
C THR A 136 11.13 7.19 -19.70
N GLY A 137 11.60 6.07 -19.14
CA GLY A 137 13.00 5.62 -19.31
C GLY A 137 13.75 5.22 -18.04
N GLY A 138 13.06 4.64 -17.06
CA GLY A 138 13.66 4.09 -15.84
C GLY A 138 14.64 2.93 -16.05
N ASN A 139 15.51 2.67 -15.06
CA ASN A 139 16.55 1.63 -15.11
C ASN A 139 16.06 0.27 -14.56
N PRO A 140 15.80 -0.72 -15.43
CA PRO A 140 15.27 -2.03 -15.02
C PRO A 140 16.26 -2.89 -14.22
N GLU A 141 17.57 -2.64 -14.28
CA GLU A 141 18.58 -3.40 -13.50
C GLU A 141 18.41 -3.23 -11.99
N THR A 142 17.69 -2.18 -11.58
CA THR A 142 17.45 -1.87 -10.17
C THR A 142 16.19 -2.51 -9.60
N ILE A 143 15.38 -3.15 -10.45
CA ILE A 143 14.17 -3.82 -10.00
C ILE A 143 14.58 -5.01 -9.10
N ARG A 144 13.99 -5.08 -7.91
CA ARG A 144 14.22 -6.19 -6.96
C ARG A 144 12.93 -6.88 -6.63
N VAL A 145 12.98 -8.20 -6.55
CA VAL A 145 11.91 -9.02 -5.99
C VAL A 145 12.20 -9.18 -4.50
N GLU A 146 11.30 -8.70 -3.65
CA GLU A 146 11.48 -8.70 -2.20
C GLU A 146 10.33 -9.43 -1.51
N THR A 147 10.61 -10.01 -0.35
CA THR A 147 9.58 -10.50 0.57
C THR A 147 9.30 -9.46 1.64
N VAL A 148 8.02 -9.19 1.88
CA VAL A 148 7.60 -8.23 2.90
C VAL A 148 7.49 -8.92 4.24
N ASN A 149 8.27 -8.46 5.23
CA ASN A 149 8.12 -8.91 6.60
C ASN A 149 6.84 -8.30 7.23
N ARG A 150 5.98 -9.16 7.81
CA ARG A 150 4.76 -8.77 8.53
C ARG A 150 4.80 -9.06 10.03
N ASP A 151 6.00 -8.99 10.60
CA ASP A 151 6.21 -9.18 12.03
C ASP A 151 5.79 -7.94 12.82
N THR A 152 5.96 -6.75 12.27
CA THR A 152 5.37 -5.54 12.87
C THR A 152 3.92 -5.43 12.46
N ILE A 153 3.02 -5.49 13.44
CA ILE A 153 1.58 -5.28 13.24
C ILE A 153 1.11 -4.10 14.08
N CYS A 154 0.15 -3.34 13.56
CA CYS A 154 -0.43 -2.22 14.29
C CYS A 154 -1.94 -2.18 14.17
N SER A 155 -2.57 -1.50 15.13
CA SER A 155 -3.98 -1.12 15.08
C SER A 155 -4.12 0.28 15.68
N ILE A 156 -4.77 1.18 14.95
CA ILE A 156 -4.98 2.58 15.35
C ILE A 156 -6.48 2.84 15.24
N VAL A 157 -7.13 3.06 16.39
CA VAL A 157 -8.59 3.16 16.46
C VAL A 157 -8.98 4.35 17.34
N PRO A 158 -9.61 5.40 16.76
CA PRO A 158 -10.12 6.53 17.53
C PRO A 158 -11.37 6.15 18.34
N GLU A 159 -11.66 6.86 19.43
CA GLU A 159 -12.86 6.67 20.27
C GLU A 159 -14.17 6.77 19.49
N TYR A 160 -14.23 7.65 18.48
CA TYR A 160 -15.41 7.83 17.63
C TYR A 160 -15.49 6.82 16.47
N ALA A 161 -14.57 5.85 16.40
CA ALA A 161 -14.63 4.84 15.36
C ALA A 161 -15.94 4.05 15.48
N PRO A 162 -16.69 3.88 14.37
CA PRO A 162 -17.88 3.04 14.42
C PRO A 162 -17.50 1.58 14.69
N PRO A 163 -18.41 0.80 15.28
CA PRO A 163 -18.21 -0.63 15.43
C PRO A 163 -18.10 -1.31 14.06
N HIS A 164 -17.41 -2.46 14.03
CA HIS A 164 -17.14 -3.18 12.80
C HIS A 164 -18.44 -3.58 12.07
N VAL A 165 -18.50 -3.49 10.74
CA VAL A 165 -19.73 -3.79 9.95
C VAL A 165 -20.38 -5.13 10.28
N LYS A 166 -19.60 -6.18 10.58
CA LYS A 166 -20.10 -7.51 11.00
C LYS A 166 -20.75 -7.55 12.39
N SER A 167 -20.73 -6.46 13.15
CA SER A 167 -21.47 -6.34 14.41
C SER A 167 -22.94 -5.93 14.17
N TRP A 168 -23.33 -5.76 12.91
CA TRP A 168 -24.69 -5.49 12.48
C TRP A 168 -25.20 -6.65 11.64
N GLU A 169 -26.47 -6.96 11.78
CA GLU A 169 -27.19 -7.85 10.88
C GLU A 169 -28.44 -7.16 10.36
N ARG A 170 -28.91 -7.63 9.20
CA ARG A 170 -30.10 -7.10 8.57
C ARG A 170 -31.25 -8.08 8.78
N ASN A 171 -32.36 -7.58 9.33
CA ASN A 171 -33.62 -8.29 9.39
C ASN A 171 -34.64 -7.55 8.54
N GLY A 172 -34.95 -8.05 7.34
CA GLY A 172 -35.78 -7.32 6.37
C GLY A 172 -35.09 -6.01 5.93
N ASP A 173 -35.72 -4.86 6.16
CA ASP A 173 -35.14 -3.54 5.86
C ASP A 173 -34.52 -2.84 7.09
N GLU A 174 -34.52 -3.51 8.25
CA GLU A 174 -33.96 -2.97 9.48
C GLU A 174 -32.56 -3.51 9.77
N PHE A 175 -31.68 -2.62 10.20
CA PHE A 175 -30.38 -2.99 10.76
C PHE A 175 -30.52 -3.16 12.27
N ARG A 176 -30.08 -4.30 12.80
CA ARG A 176 -30.03 -4.55 14.25
C ARG A 176 -28.62 -4.97 14.69
N PRO A 177 -28.25 -4.72 15.95
CA PRO A 177 -26.99 -5.21 16.50
C PRO A 177 -26.96 -6.74 16.47
N ALA A 178 -25.89 -7.32 15.92
CA ALA A 178 -25.59 -8.75 15.97
C ALA A 178 -24.67 -9.10 17.16
N ALA A 179 -24.23 -8.10 17.93
CA ALA A 179 -23.38 -8.25 19.11
C ALA A 179 -23.91 -7.39 20.26
N GLU A 180 -23.77 -7.87 21.49
CA GLU A 180 -24.17 -7.16 22.71
C GLU A 180 -23.35 -5.87 22.93
N GLU A 181 -22.07 -5.87 22.54
CA GLU A 181 -21.20 -4.68 22.60
C GLU A 181 -20.87 -4.14 21.21
N LEU A 182 -21.49 -3.01 20.86
CA LEU A 182 -21.22 -2.24 19.64
C LEU A 182 -20.07 -1.24 19.81
N ARG A 183 -18.94 -1.68 20.36
CA ARG A 183 -17.76 -0.83 20.53
C ARG A 183 -16.67 -1.15 19.52
N ALA A 184 -15.94 -0.12 19.10
CA ALA A 184 -14.73 -0.32 18.34
C ALA A 184 -13.67 -0.99 19.23
N GLY A 185 -12.79 -1.77 18.60
CA GLY A 185 -11.71 -2.45 19.30
C GLY A 185 -10.50 -2.53 18.39
N ALA A 186 -9.33 -2.27 18.96
CA ALA A 186 -8.07 -2.44 18.27
C ALA A 186 -7.80 -3.93 18.04
N ARG A 187 -7.84 -4.37 16.78
CA ARG A 187 -7.71 -5.79 16.40
C ARG A 187 -6.32 -6.04 15.86
N LEU A 188 -5.58 -6.91 16.54
CA LEU A 188 -4.25 -7.33 16.12
C LEU A 188 -4.27 -8.81 15.74
N ARG A 189 -3.54 -9.15 14.67
CA ARG A 189 -3.43 -10.52 14.19
C ARG A 189 -2.07 -10.75 13.56
N CYS A 190 -1.35 -11.71 14.09
CA CYS A 190 -0.13 -12.21 13.47
C CYS A 190 -0.44 -13.11 12.27
N THR A 191 0.44 -13.06 11.27
CA THR A 191 0.38 -13.94 10.11
C THR A 191 0.94 -15.32 10.44
N GLU A 192 0.58 -16.34 9.65
CA GLU A 192 1.06 -17.73 9.84
C GLU A 192 0.77 -18.27 11.25
N ASP A 193 1.70 -19.03 11.82
CA ASP A 193 1.74 -19.63 13.16
C ASP A 193 2.38 -18.72 14.22
N LYS A 194 2.66 -17.46 13.87
CA LYS A 194 3.27 -16.50 14.80
C LYS A 194 2.30 -16.03 15.87
N ILE A 195 2.84 -15.68 17.04
CA ILE A 195 2.14 -15.07 18.16
C ILE A 195 2.69 -13.67 18.43
N ILE A 196 1.93 -12.84 19.14
CA ILE A 196 2.38 -11.54 19.59
C ILE A 196 3.39 -11.76 20.72
N LYS A 197 4.67 -11.55 20.42
CA LYS A 197 5.80 -11.74 21.36
C LYS A 197 6.08 -10.51 22.19
N ARG A 198 5.87 -9.33 21.61
CA ARG A 198 6.21 -8.06 22.25
C ARG A 198 5.28 -6.95 21.83
N ILE A 199 4.98 -6.04 22.77
CA ILE A 199 4.35 -4.76 22.49
C ILE A 199 5.45 -3.71 22.38
N ASP A 200 5.66 -3.19 21.18
CA ASP A 200 6.68 -2.17 20.90
C ASP A 200 6.15 -0.77 21.29
N PHE A 201 4.84 -0.53 21.12
CA PHE A 201 4.17 0.73 21.49
C PHE A 201 2.70 0.49 21.85
N ALA A 202 2.20 1.23 22.84
CA ALA A 202 0.79 1.26 23.20
C ALA A 202 0.46 2.60 23.85
N SER A 203 -0.51 3.32 23.27
CA SER A 203 -0.97 4.62 23.80
C SER A 203 -2.48 4.74 23.62
N PHE A 204 -3.13 5.34 24.61
CA PHE A 204 -4.52 5.80 24.51
C PHE A 204 -4.56 7.30 24.84
N GLY A 205 -4.62 8.12 23.80
CA GLY A 205 -4.45 9.58 23.91
C GLY A 205 -4.36 10.22 22.54
N ASP A 206 -3.31 10.99 22.28
CA ASP A 206 -3.04 11.65 20.99
C ASP A 206 -1.78 11.12 20.29
N PRO A 207 -1.64 9.79 20.08
CA PRO A 207 -0.47 9.23 19.41
C PRO A 207 -0.34 9.74 17.97
N GLU A 208 0.90 9.92 17.53
CA GLU A 208 1.24 10.37 16.19
C GLU A 208 2.12 9.35 15.45
N GLY A 209 2.32 9.60 14.15
CA GLY A 209 3.16 8.77 13.28
C GLY A 209 2.37 7.69 12.53
N ALA A 210 3.09 6.68 12.07
CA ALA A 210 2.56 5.58 11.29
C ALA A 210 3.04 4.23 11.84
N CYS A 211 2.42 3.12 11.42
CA CYS A 211 2.84 1.80 11.85
C CYS A 211 4.32 1.54 11.53
N GLY A 212 5.11 1.19 12.55
CA GLY A 212 6.56 1.07 12.50
C GLY A 212 7.30 2.27 13.11
N SER A 213 6.64 3.42 13.24
CA SER A 213 7.21 4.69 13.74
C SER A 213 6.18 5.49 14.54
N LEU A 214 5.40 4.81 15.38
CA LEU A 214 4.48 5.46 16.32
C LEU A 214 5.25 6.07 17.50
N TYR A 215 4.80 7.24 17.95
CA TYR A 215 5.30 7.91 19.14
C TYR A 215 4.16 8.56 19.92
N GLU A 216 4.41 8.82 21.21
CA GLU A 216 3.44 9.47 22.08
C GLU A 216 3.32 10.96 21.71
N GLY A 217 2.09 11.48 21.70
CA GLY A 217 1.82 12.90 21.63
C GLY A 217 1.94 13.58 22.99
N ASN A 218 1.07 14.55 23.24
CA ASN A 218 1.07 15.33 24.48
C ASN A 218 0.37 14.62 25.65
N CYS A 219 -0.43 13.59 25.37
CA CYS A 219 -1.17 12.84 26.36
C CYS A 219 -1.24 11.33 26.03
N THR A 220 -1.11 10.50 27.05
CA THR A 220 -1.33 9.06 26.96
C THR A 220 -1.82 8.53 28.31
N ALA A 221 -2.69 7.52 28.31
CA ALA A 221 -3.07 6.82 29.52
C ALA A 221 -1.90 6.01 30.10
N THR A 222 -1.71 6.10 31.43
CA THR A 222 -0.55 5.50 32.14
C THR A 222 -0.54 3.98 32.10
N ASN A 223 -1.72 3.36 32.10
CA ASN A 223 -1.90 1.90 32.09
C ASN A 223 -2.14 1.32 30.67
N ALA A 224 -2.01 2.11 29.61
CA ALA A 224 -2.31 1.67 28.24
C ALA A 224 -1.49 0.44 27.84
N ARG A 225 -0.17 0.46 28.13
CA ARG A 225 0.74 -0.64 27.82
C ARG A 225 0.38 -1.92 28.57
N GLU A 226 0.10 -1.84 29.86
CA GLU A 226 -0.23 -2.99 30.71
C GLU A 226 -1.50 -3.70 30.21
N ILE A 227 -2.55 -2.94 29.87
CA ILE A 227 -3.81 -3.50 29.33
C ILE A 227 -3.54 -4.27 28.05
N VAL A 228 -2.79 -3.67 27.12
CA VAL A 228 -2.47 -4.28 25.83
C VAL A 228 -1.62 -5.53 26.02
N GLU A 229 -0.60 -5.48 26.87
CA GLU A 229 0.26 -6.63 27.17
C GLU A 229 -0.54 -7.81 27.71
N ARG A 230 -1.40 -7.56 28.71
CA ARG A 230 -2.30 -8.56 29.29
C ARG A 230 -3.25 -9.19 28.27
N GLU A 231 -3.76 -8.39 27.34
CA GLU A 231 -4.76 -8.87 26.37
C GLU A 231 -4.14 -9.55 25.16
N CYS A 232 -2.93 -9.18 24.77
CA CYS A 232 -2.35 -9.56 23.47
C CYS A 232 -1.14 -10.49 23.53
N LEU A 233 -0.28 -10.40 24.55
CA LEU A 233 0.94 -11.21 24.60
C LEU A 233 0.62 -12.71 24.59
N GLY A 234 1.43 -13.48 23.87
CA GLY A 234 1.26 -14.93 23.73
C GLY A 234 0.13 -15.36 22.81
N LYS A 235 -0.69 -14.42 22.31
CA LYS A 235 -1.84 -14.74 21.44
C LYS A 235 -1.52 -14.47 19.98
N ARG A 236 -2.05 -15.30 19.10
CA ARG A 236 -2.01 -15.06 17.64
C ARG A 236 -2.93 -13.91 17.22
N ARG A 237 -4.03 -13.72 17.94
CA ARG A 237 -5.04 -12.67 17.72
C ARG A 237 -5.51 -12.15 19.07
N CYS A 238 -5.65 -10.83 19.18
CA CYS A 238 -6.31 -10.19 20.30
C CYS A 238 -7.21 -9.05 19.81
N THR A 239 -8.07 -8.56 20.70
CA THR A 239 -8.87 -7.36 20.46
C THR A 239 -8.88 -6.58 21.76
N VAL A 240 -8.46 -5.33 21.70
CA VAL A 240 -8.48 -4.41 22.84
C VAL A 240 -9.63 -3.43 22.64
N PRO A 241 -10.72 -3.54 23.42
CA PRO A 241 -11.83 -2.60 23.38
C PRO A 241 -11.37 -1.16 23.56
N VAL A 242 -11.90 -0.25 22.73
CA VAL A 242 -11.71 1.19 22.92
C VAL A 242 -12.79 1.65 23.90
N ASP A 243 -12.43 1.65 25.18
CA ASP A 243 -13.32 2.06 26.28
C ASP A 243 -12.55 2.93 27.27
N ARG A 244 -12.98 4.20 27.38
CA ARG A 244 -12.37 5.23 28.22
C ARG A 244 -12.27 4.81 29.69
N ASN A 245 -13.23 4.03 30.18
CA ASN A 245 -13.26 3.59 31.59
C ASN A 245 -12.14 2.60 31.94
N ARG A 246 -11.49 2.00 30.94
CA ARG A 246 -10.40 1.04 31.14
C ARG A 246 -9.05 1.73 31.26
N PHE A 247 -8.92 2.94 30.73
CA PHE A 247 -7.65 3.66 30.63
C PHE A 247 -7.57 4.76 31.68
N VAL A 248 -6.57 4.67 32.55
CA VAL A 248 -6.34 5.64 33.65
C VAL A 248 -5.69 6.89 33.08
N GLU A 249 -6.30 8.05 33.32
CA GLU A 249 -5.74 9.35 32.94
C GLU A 249 -4.52 9.69 33.80
N ASP A 250 -3.57 10.43 33.23
CA ASP A 250 -2.41 10.93 33.98
C ASP A 250 -2.82 12.17 34.77
N ASP A 251 -2.75 12.08 36.10
CA ASP A 251 -3.16 13.13 37.03
C ASP A 251 -2.01 14.11 37.39
N GLY A 252 -0.80 13.98 36.81
CA GLY A 252 0.40 14.66 37.32
C GLY A 252 1.36 15.27 36.29
N VAL A 253 1.38 16.61 36.24
CA VAL A 253 2.53 17.52 36.00
C VAL A 253 3.65 16.99 35.09
N GLY A 254 3.48 17.11 33.76
CA GLY A 254 4.60 17.00 32.81
C GLY A 254 4.21 16.62 31.38
N LYS A 255 3.16 15.84 31.22
CA LYS A 255 2.43 15.61 29.96
C LYS A 255 1.01 16.13 30.16
N GLY A 256 0.47 16.86 29.20
CA GLY A 256 -0.81 17.55 29.39
C GLY A 256 -1.91 16.54 29.73
N GLN A 257 -2.80 16.86 30.68
CA GLN A 257 -4.05 16.14 30.83
C GLN A 257 -4.70 16.04 29.44
N CYS A 258 -5.17 14.85 29.05
CA CYS A 258 -6.03 14.73 27.88
C CYS A 258 -7.28 15.55 28.18
N GLY A 259 -7.31 16.81 27.76
CA GLY A 259 -8.43 17.71 28.04
C GLY A 259 -9.74 17.02 27.68
N GLY A 260 -10.80 17.23 28.48
CA GLY A 260 -12.06 16.50 28.37
C GLY A 260 -12.74 16.52 26.99
N HIS A 261 -12.28 17.37 26.06
CA HIS A 261 -12.78 17.52 24.70
C HIS A 261 -11.89 16.90 23.61
N ILE A 262 -10.79 16.23 23.96
CA ILE A 262 -9.94 15.54 22.97
C ILE A 262 -10.48 14.12 22.76
N TYR A 263 -10.84 13.79 21.53
CA TYR A 263 -11.10 12.40 21.12
C TYR A 263 -9.79 11.63 21.14
N LYS A 264 -9.69 10.64 22.01
CA LYS A 264 -8.50 9.81 22.16
C LYS A 264 -8.44 8.73 21.09
N THR A 265 -7.24 8.24 20.83
CA THR A 265 -6.97 7.16 19.90
C THR A 265 -6.19 6.07 20.61
N LEU A 266 -6.68 4.83 20.51
CA LEU A 266 -5.93 3.64 20.91
C LEU A 266 -5.02 3.24 19.75
N ALA A 267 -3.72 3.48 19.90
CA ALA A 267 -2.71 3.06 18.95
C ALA A 267 -1.81 1.99 19.58
N ILE A 268 -1.70 0.86 18.89
CA ILE A 268 -0.90 -0.29 19.34
C ILE A 268 0.04 -0.71 18.21
N GLN A 269 1.31 -0.91 18.54
CA GLN A 269 2.31 -1.57 17.70
C GLN A 269 2.86 -2.78 18.44
N ALA A 270 2.84 -3.92 17.77
CA ALA A 270 3.32 -5.17 18.33
C ALA A 270 4.21 -5.90 17.34
N ARG A 271 5.08 -6.76 17.88
CA ARG A 271 5.96 -7.63 17.12
C ARG A 271 5.52 -9.08 17.25
N CYS A 272 5.26 -9.70 16.12
CA CYS A 272 4.99 -11.11 15.97
C CYS A 272 6.30 -11.91 15.91
N GLY A 273 6.28 -13.11 16.46
CA GLY A 273 7.37 -14.07 16.37
C GLY A 273 6.85 -15.50 16.53
N ARG A 274 7.67 -16.50 16.23
CA ARG A 274 7.31 -17.91 16.48
C ARG A 274 7.51 -18.23 17.96
N ASP A 275 6.75 -19.20 18.46
CA ASP A 275 6.76 -19.56 19.88
C ASP A 275 8.12 -20.13 20.35
N LEU A 276 8.97 -20.57 19.43
CA LEU A 276 10.23 -21.31 19.66
C LEU A 276 11.52 -20.46 19.55
N GLU A 277 11.41 -19.13 19.55
CA GLU A 277 12.53 -18.19 19.78
C GLU A 277 12.25 -17.34 21.02
#